data_AF-A0A141RDX7-F1
#
_entry.id   AF-A0A141RDX7-F1
#
_cell.length_a   1.000
_cell.length_b   1.000
_cell.length_c   1.000
_cell.angle_alpha   90.00
_cell.angle_beta   90.00
_cell.angle_gamma   90.00
#
_symmetry.space_group_name_H-M   'P 1'
#
loop_
_entity.id
_entity.type
_entity.pdbx_description
1 polymer ?
#
loop_
_entity_poly.entity_id
_entity_poly.type
_entity_poly.pdbx_seq_one_letter_code
_entity_poly.pdbx_strand_id
1 'polypeptide(L)'
;MQLGVIADDFTGATDIASFLVRNGMPTVQLNGVPTRDLPLTSEAVVISLKTRSCPAEMAVSQSLAALRWLQAQGCQQFYFKYCSTFDSTAQGNIGPVLDALLAELGETRTVISPALPVNGRTVYQGYLFVGEQLLNESGMRHHPVTPMEDAHLGRLIERQG
;
A
#
# COMPACT_ATOMS: atom_id res chain seq x y z
N MET A 1 -4.47 4.20 19.73
CA MET A 1 -4.40 3.47 18.46
C MET A 1 -2.98 3.63 17.94
N GLN A 2 -2.29 2.55 17.61
CA GLN A 2 -0.86 2.61 17.28
C GLN A 2 -0.65 2.74 15.76
N LEU A 3 -1.37 1.93 14.96
CA LEU A 3 -1.12 1.78 13.52
C LEU A 3 -2.35 2.08 12.67
N GLY A 4 -2.20 3.00 11.71
CA GLY A 4 -3.18 3.25 10.65
C GLY A 4 -2.68 2.72 9.30
N VAL A 5 -3.39 1.79 8.70
CA VAL A 5 -3.06 1.24 7.37
C VAL A 5 -4.01 1.82 6.33
N ILE A 6 -3.45 2.29 5.21
CA ILE A 6 -4.20 2.72 4.03
C ILE A 6 -3.90 1.71 2.93
N ALA A 7 -4.87 0.91 2.52
CA ALA A 7 -4.70 -0.16 1.54
C ALA A 7 -5.34 0.20 0.19
N ASP A 8 -4.63 -0.06 -0.90
CA ASP A 8 -5.04 0.31 -2.27
C ASP A 8 -6.18 -0.55 -2.86
N ASP A 9 -6.48 -1.68 -2.23
CA ASP A 9 -7.55 -2.61 -2.58
C ASP A 9 -8.19 -3.28 -1.35
N PHE A 10 -9.18 -4.15 -1.61
CA PHE A 10 -9.88 -4.91 -0.57
C PHE A 10 -9.12 -6.15 -0.13
N THR A 11 -8.61 -6.94 -1.07
CA THR A 11 -7.93 -8.19 -0.77
C THR A 11 -6.64 -7.96 0.02
N GLY A 12 -5.84 -6.98 -0.39
CA GLY A 12 -4.61 -6.59 0.31
C GLY A 12 -4.86 -5.95 1.68
N ALA A 13 -6.01 -5.29 1.88
CA ALA A 13 -6.43 -4.81 3.19
C ALA A 13 -6.71 -5.98 4.16
N THR A 14 -7.46 -6.98 3.71
CA THR A 14 -7.76 -8.17 4.52
C THR A 14 -6.50 -9.01 4.77
N ASP A 15 -5.62 -9.11 3.80
CA ASP A 15 -4.32 -9.80 3.93
C ASP A 15 -3.47 -9.18 5.06
N ILE A 16 -3.20 -7.87 5.00
CA ILE A 16 -2.41 -7.21 6.05
C ILE A 16 -3.12 -7.24 7.42
N ALA A 17 -4.45 -7.06 7.47
CA ALA A 17 -5.20 -7.18 8.71
C ALA A 17 -5.04 -8.58 9.34
N SER A 18 -5.07 -9.64 8.52
CA SER A 18 -4.84 -11.00 8.97
C SER A 18 -3.43 -11.19 9.54
N PHE A 19 -2.40 -10.64 8.88
CA PHE A 19 -1.04 -10.67 9.40
C PHE A 19 -0.88 -9.93 10.72
N LEU A 20 -1.49 -8.74 10.87
CA LEU A 20 -1.46 -7.98 12.12
C LEU A 20 -2.09 -8.78 13.27
N VAL A 21 -3.28 -9.34 13.05
CA VAL A 21 -3.97 -10.17 14.06
C VAL A 21 -3.16 -11.42 14.42
N ARG A 22 -2.61 -12.12 13.42
CA ARG A 22 -1.76 -13.31 13.65
C ARG A 22 -0.50 -13.01 14.44
N ASN A 23 -0.02 -11.77 14.40
CA ASN A 23 1.14 -11.31 15.17
C ASN A 23 0.74 -10.55 16.45
N GLY A 24 -0.51 -10.72 16.92
CA GLY A 24 -0.95 -10.27 18.23
C GLY A 24 -1.48 -8.83 18.29
N MET A 25 -1.68 -8.16 17.16
CA MET A 25 -2.23 -6.79 17.12
C MET A 25 -3.73 -6.81 16.76
N PRO A 26 -4.64 -6.52 17.72
CA PRO A 26 -6.06 -6.42 17.44
C PRO A 26 -6.34 -5.37 16.36
N THR A 27 -6.99 -5.78 15.28
CA THR A 27 -7.14 -4.97 14.06
C THR A 27 -8.60 -4.93 13.62
N VAL A 28 -9.07 -3.76 13.22
CA VAL A 28 -10.35 -3.59 12.51
C VAL A 28 -10.07 -3.19 11.06
N GLN A 29 -10.79 -3.78 10.12
CA GLN A 29 -10.80 -3.32 8.72
C GLN A 29 -12.08 -2.51 8.48
N LEU A 30 -11.93 -1.35 7.85
CA LEU A 30 -13.01 -0.48 7.40
C LEU A 30 -12.94 -0.38 5.87
N ASN A 31 -14.10 -0.46 5.21
CA ASN A 31 -14.19 -0.37 3.77
C ASN A 31 -14.59 1.06 3.38
N GLY A 32 -13.64 1.80 2.80
CA GLY A 32 -13.76 3.24 2.56
C GLY A 32 -13.47 4.08 3.81
N VAL A 33 -13.36 5.39 3.59
CA VAL A 33 -13.13 6.37 4.66
C VAL A 33 -14.44 6.57 5.44
N PRO A 34 -14.45 6.37 6.76
CA PRO A 34 -15.65 6.58 7.55
C PRO A 34 -16.09 8.05 7.56
N THR A 35 -17.41 8.29 7.51
CA THR A 35 -18.01 9.63 7.56
C THR A 35 -18.47 10.05 8.95
N ARG A 36 -18.37 9.14 9.92
CA ARG A 36 -18.75 9.35 11.32
C ARG A 36 -17.64 8.84 12.22
N ASP A 37 -17.60 9.39 13.44
CA ASP A 37 -16.75 8.84 14.48
C ASP A 37 -17.19 7.42 14.81
N LEU A 38 -16.21 6.54 14.95
CA LEU A 38 -16.40 5.16 15.35
C LEU A 38 -15.65 4.96 16.66
N PRO A 39 -16.30 4.47 17.73
CA PRO A 39 -15.60 4.14 18.96
C PRO A 39 -14.73 2.90 18.70
N LEU A 40 -13.47 3.13 18.33
CA LEU A 40 -12.52 2.08 18.02
C LEU A 40 -11.65 1.75 19.23
N THR A 41 -11.63 0.48 19.60
CA THR A 41 -10.82 -0.07 20.69
C THR A 41 -9.62 -0.88 20.18
N SER A 42 -9.44 -1.00 18.86
CA SER A 42 -8.36 -1.76 18.24
C SER A 42 -7.02 -1.01 18.28
N GLU A 43 -5.93 -1.77 18.28
CA GLU A 43 -4.57 -1.22 18.21
C GLU A 43 -4.21 -0.77 16.79
N ALA A 44 -4.77 -1.45 15.78
CA ALA A 44 -4.65 -1.08 14.38
C ALA A 44 -6.00 -0.88 13.68
N VAL A 45 -5.98 -0.04 12.65
CA VAL A 45 -7.09 0.16 11.72
C VAL A 45 -6.58 0.05 10.31
N VAL A 46 -7.27 -0.74 9.48
CA VAL A 46 -6.99 -0.85 8.05
C VAL A 46 -8.14 -0.23 7.27
N ILE A 47 -7.88 0.86 6.55
CA ILE A 47 -8.82 1.46 5.60
C ILE A 47 -8.57 0.83 4.23
N SER A 48 -9.56 0.09 3.73
CA SER A 48 -9.55 -0.47 2.39
C SER A 48 -10.14 0.52 1.38
N LEU A 49 -9.35 0.87 0.37
CA LEU A 49 -9.76 1.71 -0.74
C LEU A 49 -9.84 0.90 -2.05
N LYS A 50 -10.21 1.59 -3.14
CA LYS A 50 -10.18 1.06 -4.50
C LYS A 50 -9.32 1.97 -5.38
N THR A 51 -8.06 2.15 -4.98
CA THR A 51 -7.19 3.21 -5.48
C THR A 51 -6.00 2.70 -6.29
N ARG A 52 -5.85 1.38 -6.47
CA ARG A 52 -4.73 0.81 -7.26
C ARG A 52 -4.61 1.34 -8.70
N SER A 53 -5.72 1.31 -9.45
CA SER A 53 -5.73 1.55 -10.90
C SER A 53 -6.71 2.64 -11.31
N CYS A 54 -7.18 3.43 -10.35
CA CYS A 54 -7.99 4.59 -10.64
C CYS A 54 -7.11 5.81 -11.00
N PRO A 55 -7.66 6.94 -11.47
CA PRO A 55 -6.85 8.14 -11.71
C PRO A 55 -6.04 8.56 -10.47
N ALA A 56 -4.78 8.93 -10.67
CA ALA A 56 -3.85 9.28 -9.58
C ALA A 56 -4.40 10.36 -8.64
N GLU A 57 -5.03 11.41 -9.16
CA GLU A 57 -5.66 12.46 -8.35
C GLU A 57 -6.72 11.91 -7.40
N MET A 58 -7.50 10.93 -7.85
CA MET A 58 -8.51 10.28 -7.02
C MET A 58 -7.86 9.37 -5.96
N ALA A 59 -6.80 8.65 -6.32
CA ALA A 59 -6.04 7.82 -5.38
C ALA A 59 -5.41 8.66 -4.27
N VAL A 60 -4.79 9.79 -4.64
CA VAL A 60 -4.23 10.78 -3.71
C VAL A 60 -5.31 11.34 -2.79
N SER A 61 -6.40 11.85 -3.35
CA SER A 61 -7.51 12.44 -2.58
C SER A 61 -8.10 11.47 -1.55
N GLN A 62 -8.38 10.22 -1.96
CA GLN A 62 -8.91 9.22 -1.04
C GLN A 62 -7.90 8.79 0.02
N SER A 63 -6.62 8.69 -0.32
CA SER A 63 -5.56 8.33 0.63
C SER A 63 -5.31 9.42 1.66
N LEU A 64 -5.35 10.70 1.26
CA LEU A 64 -5.26 11.83 2.19
C LEU A 64 -6.48 11.92 3.11
N ALA A 65 -7.69 11.64 2.59
CA ALA A 65 -8.88 11.56 3.42
C ALA A 65 -8.77 10.43 4.47
N ALA A 66 -8.25 9.26 4.05
CA ALA A 66 -7.98 8.14 4.97
C ALA A 66 -6.93 8.50 6.02
N LEU A 67 -5.82 9.13 5.63
CA LEU A 67 -4.75 9.57 6.52
C LEU A 67 -5.29 10.53 7.60
N ARG A 68 -5.99 11.59 7.19
CA ARG A 68 -6.55 12.59 8.09
C ARG A 68 -7.55 11.98 9.07
N TRP A 69 -8.36 11.04 8.60
CA TRP A 69 -9.28 10.32 9.48
C TRP A 69 -8.51 9.47 10.51
N LEU A 70 -7.47 8.74 10.10
CA LEU A 70 -6.62 7.94 11.00
C LEU A 70 -5.87 8.82 12.02
N GLN A 71 -5.40 10.00 11.61
CA GLN A 71 -4.81 11.00 12.51
C GLN A 71 -5.83 11.47 13.56
N ALA A 72 -7.07 11.72 13.16
CA ALA A 72 -8.15 12.10 14.09
C ALA A 72 -8.49 10.98 15.09
N GLN A 73 -8.26 9.70 14.75
CA GLN A 73 -8.37 8.57 15.67
C GLN A 73 -7.13 8.38 16.57
N GLY A 74 -6.12 9.25 16.45
CA GLY A 74 -4.90 9.20 17.26
C GLY A 74 -3.90 8.12 16.84
N CYS A 75 -3.92 7.68 15.57
CA CYS A 75 -2.84 6.83 15.03
C CYS A 75 -1.49 7.57 15.07
N GLN A 76 -0.44 6.85 15.45
CA GLN A 76 0.92 7.41 15.56
C GLN A 76 1.83 6.98 14.42
N GLN A 77 1.55 5.84 13.80
CA GLN A 77 2.28 5.32 12.64
C GLN A 77 1.33 5.01 11.51
N PHE A 78 1.77 5.25 10.27
CA PHE A 78 0.99 5.02 9.06
C PHE A 78 1.69 4.04 8.14
N TYR A 79 0.92 3.12 7.55
CA TYR A 79 1.42 2.14 6.60
C TYR A 79 0.60 2.23 5.31
N PHE A 80 1.25 2.59 4.21
CA PHE A 80 0.62 2.52 2.89
C PHE A 80 0.82 1.11 2.32
N LYS A 81 -0.28 0.36 2.20
CA LYS A 81 -0.31 -1.00 1.71
C LYS A 81 -0.72 -1.03 0.23
N TYR A 82 0.19 -1.52 -0.60
CA TYR A 82 0.00 -1.80 -2.03
C TYR A 82 0.35 -3.27 -2.35
N CYS A 83 0.16 -3.70 -3.60
CA CYS A 83 0.37 -5.09 -4.00
C CYS A 83 1.84 -5.56 -3.83
N SER A 84 2.04 -6.82 -3.46
CA SER A 84 3.39 -7.42 -3.29
C SER A 84 4.14 -7.60 -4.62
N THR A 85 3.44 -7.49 -5.75
CA THR A 85 4.01 -7.46 -7.11
C THR A 85 4.17 -6.04 -7.66
N PHE A 86 4.03 -5.02 -6.80
CA PHE A 86 4.24 -3.61 -7.13
C PHE A 86 3.34 -3.08 -8.25
N ASP A 87 2.15 -3.66 -8.40
CA ASP A 87 1.14 -3.36 -9.41
C ASP A 87 0.89 -1.86 -9.56
N SER A 88 1.44 -1.29 -10.63
CA SER A 88 1.35 0.13 -10.94
C SER A 88 1.74 0.35 -12.41
N THR A 89 1.53 1.57 -12.90
CA THR A 89 2.07 2.03 -14.19
C THR A 89 2.97 3.23 -13.95
N ALA A 90 3.60 3.78 -14.98
CA ALA A 90 4.30 5.08 -14.89
C ALA A 90 3.39 6.24 -14.47
N GLN A 91 2.07 6.08 -14.53
CA GLN A 91 1.11 7.09 -14.07
C GLN A 91 0.73 6.92 -12.60
N GLY A 92 1.24 5.89 -11.91
CA GLY A 92 0.93 5.62 -10.51
C GLY A 92 0.24 4.27 -10.25
N ASN A 93 -0.32 4.07 -9.05
CA ASN A 93 -0.56 5.08 -8.01
C ASN A 93 0.37 5.04 -6.80
N ILE A 94 1.40 4.18 -6.79
CA ILE A 94 2.27 4.03 -5.63
C ILE A 94 3.06 5.31 -5.35
N GLY A 95 3.76 5.86 -6.36
CA GLY A 95 4.52 7.11 -6.25
C GLY A 95 3.66 8.30 -5.83
N PRO A 96 2.64 8.69 -6.62
CA PRO A 96 1.82 9.86 -6.31
C PRO A 96 1.18 9.83 -4.91
N VAL A 97 0.74 8.66 -4.45
CA VAL A 97 0.18 8.51 -3.11
C VAL A 97 1.26 8.63 -2.03
N LEU A 98 2.44 8.01 -2.21
CA LEU A 98 3.54 8.14 -1.26
C LEU A 98 3.99 9.59 -1.11
N ASP A 99 4.15 10.33 -2.20
CA ASP A 99 4.57 11.74 -2.16
C ASP A 99 3.55 12.60 -1.43
N ALA A 100 2.26 12.39 -1.70
CA ALA A 100 1.19 13.12 -1.03
C ALA A 100 1.12 12.80 0.47
N LEU A 101 1.28 11.53 0.86
CA LEU A 101 1.29 11.12 2.26
C LEU A 101 2.51 11.68 3.01
N LEU A 102 3.70 11.66 2.40
CA LEU A 102 4.91 12.25 2.96
C LEU A 102 4.75 13.76 3.18
N ALA A 103 4.22 14.47 2.18
CA ALA A 103 3.97 15.91 2.27
C ALA A 103 2.98 16.26 3.39
N GLU A 104 1.86 15.53 3.52
CA GLU A 104 0.86 15.73 4.58
C GLU A 104 1.42 15.42 5.98
N LEU A 105 2.31 14.44 6.08
CA LEU A 105 2.98 14.07 7.34
C LEU A 105 4.16 14.98 7.70
N GLY A 106 4.62 15.84 6.78
CA GLY A 106 5.82 16.66 6.96
C GLY A 106 7.12 15.86 6.92
N GLU A 107 7.09 14.69 6.28
CA GLU A 107 8.21 13.74 6.20
C GLU A 107 8.93 13.85 4.85
N THR A 108 10.20 13.47 4.81
CA THR A 108 11.03 13.56 3.58
C THR A 108 11.50 12.22 3.06
N ARG A 109 11.26 11.12 3.81
CA ARG A 109 11.77 9.78 3.50
C ARG A 109 10.81 8.70 3.97
N THR A 110 10.76 7.61 3.22
CA THR A 110 10.02 6.39 3.59
C THR A 110 10.74 5.16 3.04
N VAL A 111 10.20 3.97 3.33
CA VAL A 111 10.73 2.68 2.88
C VAL A 111 9.72 1.99 1.97
N ILE A 112 10.21 1.39 0.89
CA ILE A 112 9.44 0.55 -0.02
C ILE A 112 9.82 -0.91 0.23
N SER A 113 8.86 -1.72 0.68
CA SER A 113 9.08 -3.16 0.92
C SER A 113 7.88 -4.00 0.50
N PRO A 114 7.79 -4.39 -0.79
CA PRO A 114 6.72 -5.27 -1.27
C PRO A 114 6.97 -6.76 -0.96
N ALA A 115 8.15 -7.11 -0.40
CA ALA A 115 8.54 -8.49 -0.17
C ALA A 115 7.62 -9.19 0.83
N LEU A 116 7.25 -10.44 0.50
CA LEU A 116 6.54 -11.36 1.38
C LEU A 116 7.04 -12.77 1.07
N PRO A 117 8.17 -13.19 1.67
CA PRO A 117 8.87 -14.43 1.28
C PRO A 117 8.01 -15.70 1.41
N VAL A 118 7.11 -15.76 2.41
CA VAL A 118 6.18 -16.89 2.57
C VAL A 118 5.25 -17.07 1.37
N ASN A 119 4.98 -16.00 0.62
CA ASN A 119 4.21 -16.02 -0.63
C ASN A 119 5.12 -15.95 -1.87
N GLY A 120 6.42 -16.23 -1.74
CA GLY A 120 7.38 -16.25 -2.84
C GLY A 120 7.70 -14.87 -3.42
N ARG A 121 7.49 -13.76 -2.69
CA ARG A 121 7.90 -12.42 -3.12
C ARG A 121 9.15 -12.03 -2.37
N THR A 122 10.27 -11.88 -3.07
CA THR A 122 11.56 -11.49 -2.45
C THR A 122 12.18 -10.33 -3.20
N VAL A 123 12.97 -9.50 -2.49
CA VAL A 123 13.69 -8.38 -3.10
C VAL A 123 15.18 -8.57 -2.83
N TYR A 124 15.99 -8.50 -3.87
CA TYR A 124 17.44 -8.57 -3.79
C TYR A 124 18.06 -7.48 -4.65
N GLN A 125 18.91 -6.64 -4.05
CA GLN A 125 19.57 -5.51 -4.74
C GLN A 125 18.58 -4.60 -5.50
N GLY A 126 17.39 -4.39 -4.94
CA GLY A 126 16.33 -3.58 -5.57
C GLY A 126 15.50 -4.31 -6.64
N TYR A 127 15.86 -5.53 -7.03
CA TYR A 127 15.08 -6.35 -7.97
C TYR A 127 14.03 -7.18 -7.23
N LEU A 128 12.78 -7.10 -7.68
CA LEU A 128 11.66 -7.90 -7.17
C LEU A 128 11.56 -9.23 -7.94
N PHE A 129 11.48 -10.32 -7.18
CA PHE A 129 11.31 -11.68 -7.66
C PHE A 129 9.93 -12.23 -7.29
N VAL A 130 9.35 -13.01 -8.20
CA VAL A 130 8.14 -13.80 -8.02
C VAL A 130 8.53 -15.27 -8.18
N GLY A 131 8.63 -15.98 -7.06
CA GLY A 131 9.26 -17.30 -7.02
C GLY A 131 10.73 -17.19 -7.43
N GLU A 132 11.11 -17.95 -8.44
CA GLU A 132 12.48 -18.00 -8.98
C GLU A 132 12.72 -17.00 -10.13
N GLN A 133 11.68 -16.29 -10.57
CA GLN A 133 11.72 -15.41 -11.74
C GLN A 133 11.75 -13.93 -11.32
N LEU A 134 12.38 -13.09 -12.15
CA LEU A 134 12.22 -11.63 -12.05
C LEU A 134 10.75 -11.25 -12.29
N LEU A 135 10.30 -10.15 -11.70
CA LEU A 135 8.93 -9.64 -11.86
C LEU A 135 8.48 -9.59 -13.33
N ASN A 136 9.32 -9.02 -14.19
CA ASN A 136 9.06 -8.83 -15.62
C ASN A 136 9.26 -10.08 -16.49
N GLU A 137 9.68 -11.19 -15.88
CA GLU A 137 9.77 -12.51 -16.51
C GLU A 137 8.69 -13.47 -15.98
N SER A 138 7.95 -13.03 -14.95
CA SER A 138 6.81 -13.76 -14.40
C SER A 138 5.53 -13.47 -15.18
N GLY A 139 4.42 -14.10 -14.77
CA GLY A 139 3.08 -13.80 -15.30
C GLY A 139 2.67 -12.33 -15.18
N MET A 140 3.29 -11.55 -14.28
CA MET A 140 3.01 -10.12 -14.11
C MET A 140 3.40 -9.27 -15.33
N ARG A 141 4.28 -9.78 -16.21
CA ARG A 141 4.61 -9.11 -17.48
C ARG A 141 3.37 -8.84 -18.35
N HIS A 142 2.39 -9.73 -18.31
CA HIS A 142 1.17 -9.67 -19.10
C HIS A 142 -0.07 -9.38 -18.25
N HIS A 143 0.11 -8.79 -17.06
CA HIS A 143 -1.01 -8.44 -16.20
C HIS A 143 -1.98 -7.50 -16.95
N PRO A 144 -3.29 -7.78 -16.96
CA PRO A 144 -4.24 -7.12 -17.86
C PRO A 144 -4.44 -5.63 -17.59
N VAL A 145 -4.10 -5.15 -16.39
CA VAL A 145 -4.31 -3.75 -15.97
C VAL A 145 -2.98 -3.01 -15.74
N THR A 146 -1.99 -3.71 -15.21
CA THR A 146 -0.70 -3.14 -14.76
C THR A 146 0.44 -4.07 -15.20
N PRO A 147 0.70 -4.21 -16.51
CA PRO A 147 1.78 -5.05 -16.99
C PRO A 147 3.13 -4.56 -16.45
N MET A 148 3.88 -5.46 -15.82
CA MET A 148 5.15 -5.13 -15.15
C MET A 148 6.32 -5.47 -16.07
N GLU A 149 6.89 -4.46 -16.74
CA GLU A 149 7.94 -4.66 -17.76
C GLU A 149 9.38 -4.52 -17.24
N ASP A 150 9.55 -4.05 -16.01
CA ASP A 150 10.82 -3.93 -15.30
C ASP A 150 10.69 -4.60 -13.92
N ALA A 151 11.79 -5.09 -13.36
CA ALA A 151 11.83 -5.71 -12.04
C ALA A 151 12.55 -4.87 -10.98
N HIS A 152 13.28 -3.81 -11.38
CA HIS A 152 13.99 -2.97 -10.43
C HIS A 152 13.06 -1.92 -9.81
N LEU A 153 12.77 -2.07 -8.51
CA LEU A 153 11.83 -1.24 -7.77
C LEU A 153 12.20 0.25 -7.80
N GLY A 154 13.50 0.58 -7.74
CA GLY A 154 13.96 1.97 -7.85
C GLY A 154 13.56 2.62 -9.18
N ARG A 155 13.65 1.88 -10.29
CA ARG A 155 13.25 2.41 -11.60
C ARG A 155 11.73 2.46 -11.75
N LEU A 156 11.03 1.49 -11.16
CA LEU A 156 9.56 1.46 -11.18
C LEU A 156 8.96 2.63 -10.39
N ILE A 157 9.57 3.03 -9.27
CA ILE A 157 9.10 4.18 -8.49
C ILE A 157 9.51 5.51 -9.13
N GLU A 158 10.76 5.66 -9.59
CA GLU A 158 11.23 6.88 -10.28
C GLU A 158 10.45 7.22 -11.55
N ARG A 159 9.81 6.22 -12.19
CA ARG A 159 8.95 6.45 -13.36
C ARG A 159 7.60 7.06 -13.00
N GLN A 160 7.22 7.08 -11.72
CA GLN A 160 5.89 7.52 -11.26
C GLN A 160 5.84 8.97 -10.78
N GLY A 161 6.99 9.66 -10.72
CA GLY A 161 7.13 11.01 -10.18
C GLY A 161 8.35 11.12 -9.30
#